data_AF-A0A8H3PIG8-F1
#
_entry.id   AF-A0A8H3PIG8-F1
#
_cell.length_a   1.000
_cell.length_b   1.000
_cell.length_c   1.000
_cell.angle_alpha   90.00
_cell.angle_beta   90.00
_cell.angle_gamma   90.00
#
_symmetry.space_group_name_H-M   'P 1'
#
loop_
_entity.id
_entity.type
_entity.pdbx_description
1 polymer ?
#
loop_
_entity_poly.entity_id
_entity_poly.type
_entity_poly.pdbx_seq_one_letter_code
_entity_poly.pdbx_strand_id
1 'polypeptide(L)'
;MDVYNRSFQQSIGKPGQTYFEWVQEPQDKDLVMDFNLLRKSQTQSRKSWMDVFAPDDLLRKDRDADAPALVDIGGATGTDAVQFRRRYPDIAGQTILQELPAVID
;
A
#
# COMPACT_ATOMS: atom_id res chain seq x y z
N MET A 1 19.56 -2.24 10.33
CA MET A 1 20.05 -1.02 9.64
C MET A 1 19.49 0.16 10.43
N ASP A 2 20.30 1.13 10.88
CA ASP A 2 19.77 2.33 11.56
C ASP A 2 19.03 3.23 10.55
N VAL A 3 17.72 3.43 10.70
CA VAL A 3 16.89 4.24 9.80
C VAL A 3 16.70 5.68 10.29
N TYR A 4 17.18 6.00 11.48
CA TYR A 4 16.96 7.28 12.16
C TYR A 4 18.13 8.26 12.02
N ASN A 5 19.28 7.79 11.51
CA ASN A 5 20.47 8.63 11.31
C ASN A 5 21.20 8.30 10.00
N ARG A 6 20.70 8.83 8.88
CA ARG A 6 21.27 8.70 7.53
C ARG A 6 21.27 10.02 6.77
N SER A 7 21.70 9.97 5.51
CA SER A 7 21.79 11.11 4.60
C SER A 7 20.50 11.93 4.51
N PHE A 8 19.33 11.28 4.55
CA PHE A 8 18.05 11.98 4.60
C PHE A 8 17.98 12.92 5.80
N GLN A 9 18.13 12.40 7.03
CA GLN A 9 18.08 13.21 8.24
C GLN A 9 19.13 14.32 8.28
N GLN A 10 20.34 14.02 7.80
CA GLN A 10 21.42 15.00 7.70
C GLN A 10 21.09 16.13 6.71
N SER A 11 20.46 15.80 5.57
CA SER A 11 20.12 16.78 4.53
C SER A 11 19.01 17.74 4.94
N ILE A 12 18.06 17.30 5.76
CA ILE A 12 16.92 18.12 6.19
C ILE A 12 17.07 18.66 7.63
N GLY A 13 18.15 18.32 8.32
CA GLY A 13 18.41 18.75 9.69
C GLY A 13 17.46 18.15 10.73
N LYS A 14 16.96 16.92 10.50
CA LYS A 14 16.00 16.22 11.38
C LYS A 14 16.57 14.89 11.89
N PRO A 15 17.60 14.90 12.76
CA PRO A 15 18.14 13.68 13.34
C PRO A 15 17.06 12.97 14.18
N GLY A 16 17.02 11.64 14.11
CA GLY A 16 16.09 10.84 14.92
C GLY A 16 14.68 10.69 14.33
N GLN A 17 14.39 11.29 13.17
CA GLN A 17 13.11 11.13 12.47
C GLN A 17 13.30 10.35 11.18
N THR A 18 12.48 9.34 10.93
CA THR A 18 12.34 8.71 9.62
C THR A 18 11.66 9.66 8.63
N TYR A 19 11.78 9.36 7.33
CA TYR A 19 11.04 10.08 6.29
C TYR A 19 9.53 10.11 6.58
N PHE A 20 8.96 8.96 6.98
CA PHE A 20 7.53 8.84 7.22
C PHE A 20 7.06 9.63 8.44
N GLU A 21 7.88 9.78 9.48
CA GLU A 21 7.56 10.65 10.61
C GLU A 21 7.63 12.13 10.22
N TRP A 22 8.65 12.50 9.43
CA TRP A 22 8.84 13.88 8.99
C TRP A 22 7.69 14.38 8.09
N VAL A 23 7.25 13.60 7.10
CA VAL A 23 6.13 14.02 6.21
C VAL A 23 4.77 14.12 6.90
N GLN A 24 4.65 13.64 8.15
CA GLN A 24 3.44 13.80 8.94
C GLN A 24 3.43 15.11 9.74
N GLU A 25 4.54 15.85 9.78
CA GLU A 25 4.61 17.17 10.41
C GLU A 25 3.66 18.16 9.70
N PRO A 26 2.91 19.01 10.43
CA PRO A 26 1.87 19.87 9.85
C PRO A 26 2.26 20.68 8.62
N GLN A 27 3.49 21.21 8.57
CA GLN A 27 3.96 22.01 7.44
C GLN A 27 4.39 21.18 6.22
N ASP A 28 4.53 19.87 6.36
CA ASP A 28 5.04 18.95 5.34
C ASP A 28 3.98 17.93 4.86
N LYS A 29 2.74 18.00 5.39
CA LYS A 29 1.66 17.02 5.15
C LYS A 29 1.26 16.88 3.68
N ASP A 30 1.37 17.94 2.89
CA ASP A 30 1.04 17.90 1.46
C ASP A 30 1.96 16.93 0.69
N LEU A 31 3.17 16.65 1.19
CA LEU A 31 4.11 15.70 0.60
C LEU A 31 3.61 14.25 0.66
N VAL A 32 2.69 13.93 1.58
CA VAL A 32 2.05 12.60 1.65
C VAL A 32 1.19 12.36 0.40
N MET A 33 0.51 13.40 -0.08
CA MET A 33 -0.29 13.30 -1.30
C MET A 33 0.60 13.10 -2.53
N ASP A 34 1.69 13.86 -2.64
CA ASP A 34 2.66 13.72 -3.73
C ASP A 34 3.28 12.32 -3.76
N PHE A 35 3.64 11.79 -2.59
CA PHE A 35 4.14 10.42 -2.44
C PHE A 35 3.12 9.40 -2.94
N ASN A 36 1.84 9.55 -2.55
CA ASN A 36 0.77 8.65 -2.96
C ASN A 36 0.49 8.71 -4.46
N LEU A 37 0.56 9.90 -5.08
CA LEU A 37 0.43 10.09 -6.52
C LEU A 37 1.58 9.43 -7.27
N LEU A 38 2.82 9.61 -6.81
CA LEU A 38 3.99 8.97 -7.40
C LEU A 38 3.87 7.44 -7.33
N ARG A 39 3.51 6.90 -6.17
CA ARG A 39 3.31 5.45 -5.98
C ARG A 39 2.24 4.93 -6.93
N LYS A 40 1.09 5.60 -7.03
CA LYS A 40 0.01 5.23 -7.95
C LYS A 40 0.48 5.21 -9.41
N SER A 41 1.21 6.24 -9.85
CA SER A 41 1.77 6.29 -11.20
C SER A 41 2.74 5.14 -11.47
N GLN A 42 3.55 4.76 -10.48
CA GLN A 42 4.46 3.61 -10.63
C GLN A 42 3.71 2.28 -10.68
N THR A 43 2.69 2.09 -9.85
CA THR A 43 1.86 0.88 -9.88
C THR A 43 1.13 0.73 -11.21
N GLN A 44 0.58 1.83 -11.76
CA GLN A 44 -0.15 1.81 -13.03
C GLN A 44 0.73 1.56 -14.26
N SER A 45 2.02 1.91 -14.20
CA SER A 45 2.97 1.72 -15.30
C SER A 45 3.68 0.37 -15.28
N ARG A 46 3.47 -0.43 -14.23
CA ARG A 46 4.07 -1.76 -14.06
C ARG A 46 3.03 -2.85 -14.22
N LYS A 47 3.51 -4.06 -14.52
CA LYS A 47 2.67 -5.26 -14.44
C LYS A 47 2.16 -5.43 -13.01
N SER A 48 0.92 -5.88 -12.87
CA SER A 48 0.37 -6.25 -11.58
C SER A 48 1.14 -7.44 -11.01
N TRP A 49 1.19 -7.57 -9.69
CA TRP A 49 1.76 -8.78 -9.08
C TRP A 49 1.00 -10.04 -9.52
N MET A 50 -0.30 -9.91 -9.83
CA MET A 50 -1.14 -10.99 -10.36
C MET A 50 -0.78 -11.42 -11.79
N ASP A 51 0.03 -10.63 -12.51
CA ASP A 51 0.58 -11.01 -13.81
C ASP A 51 1.85 -11.87 -13.67
N VAL A 52 2.45 -11.90 -12.47
CA VAL A 52 3.71 -12.59 -12.18
C VAL A 52 3.46 -13.82 -11.29
N PHE A 53 2.56 -13.68 -10.33
CA PHE A 53 2.11 -14.74 -9.45
C PHE A 53 0.66 -15.08 -9.77
N ALA A 54 0.35 -16.36 -10.05
CA ALA A 54 -0.99 -16.84 -10.35
C ALA A 54 -1.64 -17.39 -9.06
N PRO A 55 -2.44 -16.60 -8.33
CA PRO A 55 -2.98 -17.00 -7.03
C PRO A 55 -4.21 -17.92 -7.14
N ASP A 56 -4.65 -18.30 -8.34
CA ASP A 56 -5.91 -19.00 -8.58
C ASP A 56 -6.12 -20.25 -7.70
N ASP A 57 -5.11 -21.11 -7.58
CA ASP A 57 -5.19 -22.30 -6.73
C ASP A 57 -5.27 -21.92 -5.24
N LEU A 58 -4.53 -20.90 -4.81
CA LEU A 58 -4.55 -20.38 -3.43
C LEU A 58 -5.92 -19.77 -3.09
N LEU A 59 -6.56 -19.11 -4.05
CA LEU A 59 -7.85 -18.45 -3.87
C LEU A 59 -9.03 -19.42 -3.89
N ARG A 60 -8.89 -20.60 -4.51
CA ARG A 60 -10.01 -21.53 -4.71
C ARG A 60 -9.96 -22.76 -3.81
N LYS A 61 -8.75 -23.20 -3.41
CA LYS A 61 -8.59 -24.44 -2.67
C LYS A 61 -8.91 -24.29 -1.18
N ASP A 62 -9.75 -25.19 -0.66
CA ASP A 62 -10.07 -25.35 0.77
C ASP A 62 -10.42 -24.03 1.49
N ARG A 63 -11.07 -23.12 0.77
CA ARG A 63 -11.28 -21.76 1.24
C ARG A 63 -12.46 -21.66 2.20
N ASP A 64 -12.21 -21.05 3.34
CA ASP A 64 -13.24 -20.62 4.27
C ASP A 64 -14.04 -19.45 3.67
N ALA A 65 -15.37 -19.61 3.60
CA ALA A 65 -16.26 -18.60 3.03
C ALA A 65 -16.33 -17.33 3.90
N ASP A 66 -16.04 -17.44 5.20
CA ASP A 66 -16.06 -16.33 6.14
C ASP A 66 -14.71 -15.58 6.20
N ALA A 67 -13.66 -16.13 5.59
CA ALA A 67 -12.35 -15.49 5.54
C ALA A 67 -12.30 -14.38 4.47
N PRO A 68 -11.51 -13.30 4.70
CA PRO A 68 -11.22 -12.30 3.67
C PRO A 68 -10.61 -12.92 2.40
N ALA A 69 -10.90 -12.33 1.25
CA ALA A 69 -10.30 -12.69 -0.04
C ALA A 69 -8.92 -12.08 -0.23
N LEU A 70 -8.75 -10.86 0.26
CA LEU A 70 -7.51 -10.12 0.21
C LEU A 70 -7.50 -9.09 1.34
N VAL A 71 -6.33 -8.93 1.97
CA VAL A 71 -6.03 -7.79 2.83
C VAL A 71 -4.84 -7.06 2.20
N ASP A 72 -5.09 -5.88 1.65
CA ASP A 72 -4.10 -5.01 1.02
C ASP A 72 -3.50 -4.07 2.08
N ILE A 73 -2.39 -4.48 2.68
CA ILE A 73 -1.72 -3.79 3.79
C ILE A 73 -0.76 -2.74 3.22
N GLY A 74 -0.96 -1.47 3.55
CA GLY A 74 -0.20 -0.38 2.95
C GLY A 74 -0.58 -0.13 1.48
N GLY A 75 -1.85 -0.39 1.13
CA GLY A 75 -2.35 -0.33 -0.25
C GLY A 75 -2.52 1.09 -0.82
N ALA A 76 -2.28 2.13 -0.02
CA ALA A 76 -2.59 3.54 -0.23
C ALA A 76 -3.96 3.75 -0.88
N THR A 77 -4.02 4.15 -2.16
CA THR A 77 -5.28 4.39 -2.88
C THR A 77 -6.06 3.13 -3.27
N GLY A 78 -5.63 1.93 -2.85
CA GLY A 78 -6.32 0.66 -3.09
C GLY A 78 -6.27 0.14 -4.53
N THR A 79 -5.28 0.56 -5.31
CA THR A 79 -5.16 0.18 -6.74
C THR A 79 -5.14 -1.34 -6.92
N ASP A 80 -4.35 -2.05 -6.10
CA ASP A 80 -4.22 -3.51 -6.22
C ASP A 80 -5.46 -4.23 -5.70
N ALA A 81 -6.05 -3.78 -4.59
CA ALA A 81 -7.36 -4.26 -4.12
C ALA A 81 -8.46 -4.15 -5.20
N VAL A 82 -8.54 -3.03 -5.91
CA VAL A 82 -9.51 -2.84 -7.01
C VAL A 82 -9.21 -3.77 -8.18
N GLN A 83 -7.95 -3.90 -8.58
CA GLN A 83 -7.57 -4.82 -9.65
C GLN A 83 -7.89 -6.27 -9.29
N PHE A 84 -7.63 -6.67 -8.05
CA PHE A 84 -7.95 -8.00 -7.54
C PHE A 84 -9.44 -8.29 -7.67
N ARG A 85 -10.30 -7.39 -7.20
CA ARG A 85 -11.75 -7.61 -7.27
C ARG A 85 -12.29 -7.64 -8.70
N ARG A 86 -11.68 -6.87 -9.62
CA ARG A 86 -12.02 -6.92 -11.05
C ARG A 86 -11.62 -8.24 -11.70
N ARG A 87 -10.47 -8.80 -11.33
CA ARG A 87 -9.95 -10.03 -11.91
C ARG A 87 -10.59 -11.29 -11.33
N TYR A 88 -10.97 -11.24 -10.05
CA TYR A 88 -11.54 -12.35 -9.30
C TYR A 88 -12.91 -11.98 -8.70
N PRO A 89 -13.92 -11.64 -9.53
CA PRO A 89 -15.22 -11.20 -9.04
C PRO A 89 -16.02 -12.32 -8.36
N ASP A 90 -15.71 -13.58 -8.68
CA ASP A 90 -16.38 -14.79 -8.18
C ASP A 90 -15.81 -15.31 -6.85
N ILE A 91 -14.63 -14.85 -6.43
CA ILE A 91 -14.06 -15.24 -5.15
C ILE A 91 -14.87 -14.61 -4.02
N ALA A 92 -15.36 -15.44 -3.10
CA ALA A 92 -16.18 -15.02 -1.95
C ALA A 92 -15.37 -14.21 -0.92
N GLY A 93 -16.00 -13.58 0.07
CA GLY A 93 -15.29 -12.89 1.15
C GLY A 93 -14.80 -11.48 0.80
N GLN A 94 -14.33 -10.76 1.82
CA GLN A 94 -14.05 -9.33 1.74
C GLN A 94 -12.70 -9.02 1.08
N THR A 95 -12.64 -7.95 0.29
CA THR A 95 -11.39 -7.29 -0.08
C THR A 95 -11.20 -6.10 0.84
N ILE A 96 -10.22 -6.17 1.72
CA ILE A 96 -9.96 -5.19 2.79
C ILE A 96 -8.73 -4.38 2.42
N LEU A 97 -8.83 -3.06 2.45
CA LEU A 97 -7.71 -2.14 2.35
C LEU A 97 -7.32 -1.68 3.76
N GLN A 98 -6.04 -1.78 4.12
CA GLN A 98 -5.50 -1.28 5.38
C GLN A 98 -4.44 -0.22 5.13
N GLU A 99 -4.63 0.95 5.73
CA GLU A 99 -3.74 2.10 5.61
C GLU A 99 -3.77 2.96 6.88
N LEU A 100 -2.86 3.92 6.97
CA LEU A 100 -2.88 4.91 8.05
C LEU A 100 -4.13 5.81 7.93
N PRO A 101 -4.73 6.27 9.05
CA PRO A 101 -5.91 7.14 9.02
C PRO A 101 -5.73 8.38 8.14
N ALA A 102 -4.55 8.99 8.19
CA ALA A 102 -4.18 10.16 7.38
C ALA A 102 -4.20 9.94 5.86
N VAL A 103 -4.38 8.69 5.39
CA VAL A 103 -4.44 8.32 3.97
C VAL A 103 -5.86 7.90 3.54
N ILE A 104 -6.70 7.43 4.46
CA ILE A 104 -8.05 6.93 4.18
C ILE A 104 -9.15 7.99 4.46
N ASP A 105 -8.93 8.91 5.40
CA ASP A 105 -9.87 9.96 5.80
C ASP A 105 -9.84 11.19 4.86
#